data_AF-A0A7Y0TN13-F1
#
_entry.id   AF-A0A7Y0TN13-F1
#
_cell.length_a   1.000
_cell.length_b   1.000
_cell.length_c   1.000
_cell.angle_alpha   90.00
_cell.angle_beta   90.00
_cell.angle_gamma   90.00
#
_symmetry.space_group_name_H-M   'P 1'
#
loop_
_entity.id
_entity.type
_entity.pdbx_description
1 polymer ?
#
loop_
_entity_poly.entity_id
_entity_poly.type
_entity_poly.pdbx_seq_one_letter_code
_entity_poly.pdbx_strand_id
1 'polypeptide(L)'
;MKWRNTFQAFFYCLLFTFVLWGCSDNKPVSLDKDDVRFAGFYSDYMLLSGVLDGNETHALSAVNPAELNELLVRHALTRESLTRKTALYKENPELWRAVLVQVRENIRKKSAGGA
;
A
#
# COMPACT_ATOMS: atom_id res chain seq x y z
N MET A 1 11.32 -2.30 51.96
CA MET A 1 11.32 -1.44 50.76
C MET A 1 11.98 -2.06 49.51
N LYS A 2 12.42 -3.34 49.49
CA LYS A 2 13.04 -3.96 48.30
C LYS A 2 12.07 -4.66 47.33
N TRP A 3 10.85 -4.98 47.78
CA TRP A 3 9.90 -5.81 47.01
C TRP A 3 9.11 -5.05 45.94
N ARG A 4 8.93 -3.73 46.14
CA ARG A 4 8.25 -2.84 45.17
C ARG A 4 9.07 -2.66 43.89
N ASN A 5 10.41 -2.57 44.02
CA ASN A 5 11.29 -2.35 42.88
C ASN A 5 11.42 -3.58 41.99
N THR A 6 11.42 -4.79 42.56
CA THR A 6 11.45 -6.03 41.78
C THR A 6 10.14 -6.25 41.01
N PHE A 7 9.00 -5.94 41.62
CA PHE A 7 7.70 -6.02 40.94
C PHE A 7 7.59 -5.02 39.78
N GLN A 8 8.10 -3.79 40.01
CA GLN A 8 8.07 -2.74 39.01
C GLN A 8 8.99 -3.03 37.82
N ALA A 9 10.19 -3.57 38.07
CA ALA A 9 11.11 -4.02 37.01
C ALA A 9 10.51 -5.16 36.17
N PHE A 10 9.79 -6.10 36.81
CA PHE A 10 9.13 -7.19 36.10
C PHE A 10 8.02 -6.67 35.17
N PHE A 11 7.24 -5.70 35.64
CA PHE A 11 6.18 -5.07 34.84
C PHE A 11 6.74 -4.32 33.63
N TYR A 12 7.84 -3.59 33.79
CA TYR A 12 8.51 -2.90 32.67
C TYR A 12 9.11 -3.88 31.65
N CYS A 13 9.74 -4.97 32.09
CA CYS A 13 10.23 -6.02 31.18
C CYS A 13 9.08 -6.66 30.39
N LEU A 14 7.96 -6.97 31.05
CA LEU A 14 6.79 -7.53 30.38
C LEU A 14 6.24 -6.58 29.31
N LEU A 15 6.13 -5.29 29.64
CA LEU A 15 5.63 -4.26 28.72
C LEU A 15 6.56 -4.08 27.51
N PHE A 16 7.87 -4.19 27.71
CA PHE A 16 8.86 -4.12 26.63
C PHE A 16 8.80 -5.33 25.67
N THR A 17 8.53 -6.53 26.20
CA THR A 17 8.39 -7.74 25.36
C THR A 17 7.15 -7.69 24.44
N PHE A 18 6.06 -7.04 24.86
CA PHE A 18 4.88 -6.86 24.02
C PHE A 18 5.11 -5.91 22.83
N VAL A 19 5.97 -4.90 22.99
CA VAL A 19 6.31 -3.97 21.88
C VAL A 19 7.17 -4.67 20.83
N LEU A 20 8.00 -5.64 21.24
CA LEU A 20 8.90 -6.37 20.34
C LEU A 20 8.25 -7.53 19.58
N TRP A 21 7.08 -8.01 20.03
CA TRP A 21 6.31 -9.04 19.32
C TRP A 21 5.48 -8.51 18.13
N GLY A 22 5.61 -7.23 17.79
CA GLY A 22 4.92 -6.61 16.65
C GLY A 22 5.52 -6.90 15.27
N CYS A 23 6.64 -7.62 15.15
CA CYS A 23 7.09 -8.13 13.86
C CYS A 23 6.37 -9.45 13.55
N SER A 24 5.11 -9.34 13.14
CA SER A 24 4.36 -10.45 12.56
C SER A 24 5.09 -10.95 11.31
N ASP A 25 5.34 -12.26 11.25
CA ASP A 25 5.76 -12.96 10.04
C ASP A 25 4.70 -12.73 8.94
N ASN A 26 4.95 -11.74 8.10
CA ASN A 26 4.09 -11.41 6.96
C ASN A 26 4.20 -12.53 5.93
N LYS A 27 3.37 -13.57 6.08
CA LYS A 27 3.15 -14.51 4.98
C LYS A 27 2.70 -13.69 3.77
N PRO A 28 3.32 -13.86 2.59
CA PRO A 28 2.96 -13.06 1.43
C PRO A 28 1.50 -13.32 1.08
N VAL A 29 0.68 -12.27 1.16
CA VAL A 29 -0.70 -12.31 0.68
C VAL A 29 -0.64 -12.46 -0.84
N SER A 30 -1.20 -13.54 -1.37
CA SER A 30 -1.23 -13.78 -2.80
C SER A 30 -2.17 -12.78 -3.47
N LEU A 31 -1.64 -11.98 -4.40
CA LEU A 31 -2.43 -11.10 -5.25
C LEU A 31 -3.06 -11.89 -6.39
N ASP A 32 -4.35 -11.67 -6.65
CA ASP A 32 -4.99 -12.22 -7.84
C ASP A 32 -4.70 -11.36 -9.09
N LYS A 33 -5.17 -11.80 -10.26
CA LYS A 33 -4.93 -11.09 -11.52
C LYS A 33 -5.54 -9.68 -11.53
N ASP A 34 -6.68 -9.49 -10.90
CA ASP A 34 -7.35 -8.19 -10.85
C ASP A 34 -6.66 -7.26 -9.85
N ASP A 35 -6.04 -7.79 -8.79
CA ASP A 35 -5.18 -7.03 -7.86
C ASP A 35 -3.92 -6.52 -8.58
N VAL A 36 -3.31 -7.36 -9.41
CA VAL A 36 -2.15 -6.95 -10.22
C VAL A 36 -2.53 -5.87 -11.23
N ARG A 37 -3.69 -6.00 -11.88
CA ARG A 37 -4.24 -4.97 -12.78
C ARG A 37 -4.55 -3.68 -12.05
N PHE A 38 -5.17 -3.78 -10.87
CA PHE A 38 -5.44 -2.62 -10.01
C PHE A 38 -4.14 -1.92 -9.63
N ALA A 39 -3.12 -2.67 -9.20
CA ALA A 39 -1.82 -2.11 -8.87
C ALA A 39 -1.17 -1.41 -10.07
N GLY A 40 -1.29 -1.97 -11.28
CA GLY A 40 -0.85 -1.33 -12.52
C GLY A 40 -1.57 -0.01 -12.78
N PHE A 41 -2.90 -0.02 -12.70
CA PHE A 41 -3.76 1.14 -12.87
C PHE A 41 -3.43 2.25 -11.87
N TYR A 42 -3.33 1.89 -10.58
CA TYR A 42 -3.13 2.87 -9.52
C TYR A 42 -1.74 3.50 -9.58
N SER A 43 -0.71 2.75 -9.98
CA SER A 43 0.62 3.31 -10.26
C SER A 43 0.60 4.32 -11.41
N ASP A 44 -0.08 4.01 -12.53
CA ASP A 44 -0.18 4.94 -13.66
C ASP A 44 -0.97 6.19 -13.30
N TYR A 45 -2.07 6.01 -12.55
CA TYR A 45 -2.85 7.12 -12.02
C TYR A 45 -1.99 8.03 -11.13
N MET A 46 -1.22 7.45 -10.20
CA MET A 46 -0.32 8.21 -9.31
C MET A 46 0.72 9.01 -10.11
N LEU A 47 1.37 8.39 -11.09
CA LEU A 47 2.35 9.05 -11.95
C LEU A 47 1.70 10.18 -12.77
N LEU A 48 0.53 9.94 -13.35
CA LEU A 48 -0.21 10.95 -14.10
C LEU A 48 -0.64 12.13 -13.22
N SER A 49 -1.00 11.88 -11.96
CA SER A 49 -1.32 12.92 -10.98
C SER A 49 -0.10 13.70 -10.48
N GLY A 50 1.14 13.31 -10.83
CA GLY A 50 2.37 14.00 -10.43
C GLY A 50 3.08 13.41 -9.20
N VAL A 51 2.74 12.18 -8.78
CA VAL A 51 3.48 11.45 -7.74
C VAL A 51 4.72 10.81 -8.37
N LEU A 52 5.91 11.31 -8.03
CA LEU A 52 7.19 10.76 -8.46
C LEU A 52 7.85 9.93 -7.35
N ASP A 53 8.83 9.10 -7.71
CA ASP A 53 9.68 8.38 -6.75
C ASP A 53 10.65 9.38 -6.10
N GLY A 54 10.22 10.05 -5.03
CA GLY A 54 11.00 11.09 -4.34
C GLY A 54 10.15 11.94 -3.39
N ASN A 55 10.80 12.82 -2.64
CA ASN A 55 10.14 13.75 -1.70
C ASN A 55 9.54 14.98 -2.41
N GLU A 56 9.60 15.04 -3.74
CA GLU A 56 9.08 16.13 -4.55
C GLU A 56 7.62 15.84 -4.89
N THR A 57 6.73 16.36 -4.04
CA THR A 57 5.30 16.35 -4.32
C THR A 57 5.00 17.53 -5.25
N HIS A 58 4.91 17.27 -6.56
CA HIS A 58 4.28 18.25 -7.45
C HIS A 58 2.80 18.37 -7.10
N ALA A 59 2.21 19.55 -7.33
CA ALA A 59 0.79 19.78 -7.10
C ALA A 59 -0.02 18.73 -7.85
N LEU A 60 -0.81 17.94 -7.10
CA LEU A 60 -1.60 16.85 -7.67
C LEU A 60 -2.55 17.42 -8.70
N SER A 61 -2.35 17.05 -9.97
CA SER A 61 -3.25 17.46 -11.04
C SER A 61 -4.44 16.51 -11.09
N ALA A 62 -5.64 17.08 -11.12
CA ALA A 62 -6.85 16.30 -11.28
C ALA A 62 -6.82 15.60 -12.65
N VAL A 63 -6.80 14.27 -12.65
CA VAL A 63 -6.90 13.47 -13.87
C VAL A 63 -8.29 13.67 -14.45
N ASN A 64 -8.36 14.04 -15.73
CA ASN A 64 -9.66 14.30 -16.34
C ASN A 64 -10.44 12.97 -16.52
N PRO A 65 -11.79 13.01 -16.61
CA PRO A 65 -12.59 11.79 -16.69
C PRO A 65 -12.31 10.90 -17.92
N ALA A 66 -11.82 11.49 -19.01
CA ALA A 66 -11.47 10.76 -20.23
C ALA A 66 -10.18 9.96 -20.04
N GLU A 67 -9.13 10.60 -19.51
CA GLU A 67 -7.86 9.96 -19.13
C GLU A 67 -8.07 8.84 -18.11
N LEU A 68 -8.96 9.07 -17.12
CA LEU A 68 -9.30 8.04 -16.14
C LEU A 68 -9.94 6.81 -16.82
N ASN A 69 -10.81 7.03 -17.82
CA ASN A 69 -11.43 5.94 -18.56
C ASN A 69 -10.42 5.20 -19.45
N GLU A 70 -9.51 5.92 -20.09
CA GLU A 70 -8.40 5.32 -20.85
C GLU A 70 -7.49 4.47 -19.97
N LEU A 71 -7.18 4.95 -18.76
CA LEU A 71 -6.40 4.18 -17.78
C LEU A 71 -7.12 2.88 -17.38
N LEU A 72 -8.43 2.92 -17.15
CA LEU A 72 -9.21 1.72 -16.86
C LEU A 72 -9.13 0.70 -18.01
N VAL A 73 -9.33 1.15 -19.25
CA VAL A 73 -9.25 0.29 -20.44
C VAL A 73 -7.85 -0.31 -20.59
N ARG A 74 -6.78 0.50 -20.43
CA ARG A 74 -5.39 0.05 -20.54
C ARG A 74 -5.06 -1.09 -19.58
N HIS A 75 -5.62 -1.06 -18.38
CA HIS A 75 -5.40 -2.09 -17.35
C HIS A 75 -6.45 -3.20 -17.35
N ALA A 76 -7.32 -3.25 -18.38
CA ALA A 76 -8.40 -4.22 -18.49
C ALA A 76 -9.32 -4.24 -17.25
N LEU A 77 -9.59 -3.05 -16.69
CA LEU A 77 -10.47 -2.83 -15.55
C LEU A 77 -11.78 -2.16 -16.00
N THR A 78 -12.84 -2.46 -15.26
CA THR A 78 -14.12 -1.76 -15.35
C THR A 78 -14.33 -0.90 -14.11
N ARG A 79 -15.24 0.07 -14.17
CA ARG A 79 -15.64 0.87 -13.00
C ARG A 79 -16.24 -0.01 -11.88
N GLU A 80 -16.96 -1.05 -12.26
CA GLU A 80 -17.53 -2.02 -11.33
C GLU A 80 -16.42 -2.82 -10.62
N SER A 81 -15.45 -3.36 -11.36
CA SER A 81 -14.33 -4.09 -10.76
C SER A 81 -13.49 -3.21 -9.85
N LEU A 82 -13.29 -1.93 -10.20
CA LEU A 82 -12.58 -0.96 -9.37
C LEU A 82 -13.32 -0.72 -8.04
N THR A 83 -14.63 -0.49 -8.11
CA THR A 83 -15.49 -0.31 -6.92
C THR A 83 -15.44 -1.53 -6.02
N ARG A 84 -15.59 -2.73 -6.60
CA ARG A 84 -15.53 -4.00 -5.87
C ARG A 84 -14.19 -4.22 -5.17
N LYS A 85 -13.08 -4.03 -5.89
CA LYS A 85 -11.73 -4.15 -5.32
C LYS A 85 -11.49 -3.13 -4.20
N THR A 86 -11.92 -1.89 -4.40
CA THR A 86 -11.80 -0.84 -3.38
C THR A 86 -12.57 -1.19 -2.09
N ALA A 87 -13.78 -1.73 -2.21
CA ALA A 87 -14.53 -2.21 -1.04
C ALA A 87 -13.78 -3.35 -0.33
N LEU A 88 -13.28 -4.32 -1.09
CA LEU A 88 -12.55 -5.46 -0.56
C LEU A 88 -11.24 -5.05 0.14
N TYR A 89 -10.52 -4.06 -0.36
CA TYR A 89 -9.31 -3.53 0.28
C TYR A 89 -9.59 -2.78 1.58
N LYS A 90 -10.74 -2.09 1.69
CA LYS A 90 -11.16 -1.45 2.94
C LYS A 90 -11.40 -2.47 4.05
N GLU A 91 -11.95 -3.63 3.70
CA GLU A 91 -12.23 -4.72 4.64
C GLU A 91 -10.99 -5.57 4.96
N ASN A 92 -9.97 -5.56 4.09
CA ASN A 92 -8.77 -6.39 4.20
C ASN A 92 -7.48 -5.56 4.15
N PRO A 93 -7.05 -4.96 5.29
CA PRO A 93 -5.86 -4.11 5.33
C PRO A 93 -4.56 -4.79 4.87
N GLU A 94 -4.40 -6.09 5.13
CA GLU A 94 -3.20 -6.83 4.71
C GLU A 94 -3.12 -6.98 3.18
N LEU A 95 -4.25 -7.22 2.53
CA LEU A 95 -4.30 -7.26 1.07
C LEU A 95 -4.03 -5.87 0.49
N TRP A 96 -4.58 -4.82 1.10
CA TRP A 96 -4.29 -3.45 0.69
C TRP A 96 -2.80 -3.13 0.78
N ARG A 97 -2.13 -3.52 1.87
CA ARG A 97 -0.67 -3.38 2.01
C ARG A 97 0.07 -4.13 0.92
N ALA A 98 -0.31 -5.36 0.61
CA ALA A 98 0.31 -6.13 -0.46
C ALA A 98 0.16 -5.45 -1.84
N VAL A 99 -1.03 -4.92 -2.14
CA VAL A 99 -1.28 -4.12 -3.36
C VAL A 99 -0.40 -2.86 -3.38
N LEU A 100 -0.28 -2.13 -2.26
CA LEU A 100 0.56 -0.95 -2.17
C LEU A 100 2.05 -1.24 -2.37
N VAL A 101 2.54 -2.38 -1.88
CA VAL A 101 3.92 -2.83 -2.17
C VAL A 101 4.10 -3.05 -3.67
N GLN A 102 3.15 -3.71 -4.34
CA GLN A 102 3.19 -3.88 -5.79
C GLN A 102 3.13 -2.54 -6.54
N VAL A 103 2.32 -1.58 -6.07
CA VAL A 103 2.22 -0.23 -6.64
C VAL A 103 3.55 0.50 -6.55
N ARG A 104 4.22 0.44 -5.39
CA ARG A 104 5.55 1.05 -5.19
C ARG A 104 6.58 0.44 -6.14
N GLU A 105 6.62 -0.88 -6.24
CA GLU A 105 7.54 -1.56 -7.16
C GLU A 105 7.29 -1.19 -8.63
N ASN A 106 6.01 -1.04 -9.02
CA ASN A 106 5.66 -0.59 -10.36
C ASN A 106 6.13 0.84 -10.64
N ILE A 107 5.96 1.76 -9.69
CA ILE A 107 6.44 3.14 -9.80
C ILE A 107 7.97 3.15 -9.92
N ARG A 108 8.68 2.47 -9.01
CA ARG A 108 10.15 2.37 -9.03
C ARG A 108 10.67 1.86 -10.37
N LYS A 109 10.05 0.81 -10.93
CA LYS A 109 10.43 0.26 -12.26
C LYS A 109 10.22 1.27 -13.39
N LYS A 110 9.13 2.03 -13.36
CA LYS A 110 8.81 3.04 -14.39
C LYS A 110 9.71 4.26 -14.30
N SER A 111 10.01 4.71 -13.08
CA SER A 111 10.92 5.83 -12.83
C SER A 111 12.38 5.47 -13.13
N ALA A 112 12.83 4.25 -12.84
CA ALA A 112 14.19 3.80 -13.15
C ALA A 112 14.42 3.43 -14.62
N GLY A 113 13.36 3.03 -15.35
CA GLY A 113 13.43 2.70 -16.77
C GLY A 113 13.25 3.90 -17.71
N GLY A 114 13.10 5.11 -17.17
CA GLY A 114 12.94 6.36 -17.92
C GLY A 114 14.21 7.19 -18.10
N ALA A 115 15.39 6.58 -17.89
CA ALA A 115 16.70 7.20 -18.15
C ALA A 115 17.26 6.77 -19.51
#